data_AF-A0A9P6P7R4-F1
#
_entry.id   AF-A0A9P6P7R4-F1
#
_cell.length_a   1.000
_cell.length_b   1.000
_cell.length_c   1.000
_cell.angle_alpha   90.00
_cell.angle_beta   90.00
_cell.angle_gamma   90.00
#
_symmetry.space_group_name_H-M   'P 1'
#
loop_
_entity.id
_entity.type
_entity.pdbx_description
1 polymer ?
#
loop_
_entity_poly.entity_id
_entity_poly.type
_entity_poly.pdbx_seq_one_letter_code
_entity_poly.pdbx_strand_id
1 'polypeptide(L)'
;MLLHQGAAPSALPYRYVQYNPENNEIIHSETEDRPPLTEPTTLNEFYGRSWTRKQVKMFEHLPYQDHFNRTDSNLHPSDEIPTIHVISEEDNIYNLHGYYLQDIDIRVNMTYIRADRIKLFTNVRFKIGGRSSRLFTKLGYNLCFPKDQDLEGYRKLKLRAAASDPSYMREKLAYDMLYAAGMPATQASYVRLFINNRAIGLFVLVEKYDDTWLENEFHGGIGNKHGVLYEGKGAAKNRERYADLSYHGDDLAYYAESAYEMKEVDSEKEVSDLGDLVGLAKFIDSQAKMDGDLSNQSLETWHSQLDVYGFLTNMAFEFLHGSWDGYLQNTENYYLYKDPTTSRFVWIPWDLEYVMGSGPVSIPSLLEGNYSHFDGIAHKPLIKTLLNVPHFRQVFEQILRNLVTLLYDKSFPVIDSLEDFLRQDVEWDQAQIRMRDGLSFLPLGPHFVENVLQNSQGHANMPLPLSLDYWVAADYIIRINQHIPFQTAVEGNTTHVSLMGVKEWITQKSNNVKKYLFLEDPE
;
A
#
# COMPACT_ATOMS: atom_id res chain seq x y z
N MET A 1 25.52 -8.74 7.64
CA MET A 1 26.87 -9.29 7.39
C MET A 1 26.87 -9.87 5.99
N LEU A 2 27.77 -9.43 5.11
CA LEU A 2 28.09 -10.17 3.90
C LEU A 2 28.60 -11.54 4.37
N LEU A 3 27.89 -12.62 4.06
CA LEU A 3 28.23 -13.93 4.64
C LEU A 3 29.59 -14.40 4.14
N HIS A 4 29.90 -14.16 2.86
CA HIS A 4 31.16 -14.58 2.23
C HIS A 4 31.60 -13.61 1.11
N GLN A 5 32.90 -13.53 0.88
CA GLN A 5 33.56 -12.74 -0.16
C GLN A 5 34.55 -13.67 -0.86
N GLY A 6 34.61 -13.67 -2.20
CA GLY A 6 35.45 -14.60 -2.96
C GLY A 6 35.73 -14.12 -4.38
N ALA A 7 36.59 -14.85 -5.10
CA ALA A 7 36.87 -14.61 -6.51
C ALA A 7 36.04 -15.57 -7.37
N ALA A 8 35.22 -15.03 -8.27
CA ALA A 8 34.50 -15.86 -9.24
C ALA A 8 35.43 -16.23 -10.43
N PRO A 9 35.14 -17.35 -11.14
CA PRO A 9 35.88 -17.74 -12.33
C PRO A 9 35.78 -16.66 -13.41
N SER A 10 36.91 -16.05 -13.79
CA SER A 10 36.93 -15.05 -14.87
C SER A 10 36.48 -15.66 -16.19
N ALA A 11 35.59 -14.97 -16.91
CA ALA A 11 35.13 -15.31 -18.26
C ALA A 11 34.44 -16.68 -18.44
N LEU A 12 34.03 -17.35 -17.36
CA LEU A 12 33.25 -18.59 -17.42
C LEU A 12 31.95 -18.45 -16.62
N PRO A 13 30.88 -19.15 -17.01
CA PRO A 13 29.71 -19.31 -16.15
C PRO A 13 30.13 -19.93 -14.81
N TYR A 14 29.45 -19.57 -13.74
CA TYR A 14 29.77 -20.03 -12.40
C TYR A 14 28.50 -20.25 -11.57
N ARG A 15 28.61 -21.00 -10.48
CA ARG A 15 27.51 -21.19 -9.54
C ARG A 15 28.05 -21.22 -8.13
N TYR A 16 27.24 -20.84 -7.16
CA TYR A 16 27.64 -21.01 -5.78
C TYR A 16 27.35 -22.42 -5.27
N VAL A 17 28.17 -22.86 -4.32
CA VAL A 17 28.00 -24.11 -3.58
C VAL A 17 28.07 -23.84 -2.09
N GLN A 18 27.23 -24.51 -1.32
CA GLN A 18 27.40 -24.62 0.12
C GLN A 18 28.44 -25.70 0.39
N TYR A 19 29.57 -25.29 0.93
CA TYR A 19 30.74 -26.14 1.13
C TYR A 19 30.98 -26.36 2.62
N ASN A 20 31.21 -27.61 3.02
CA ASN A 20 31.66 -27.97 4.35
C ASN A 20 33.19 -28.07 4.37
N PRO A 21 33.90 -27.13 5.02
CA PRO A 21 35.36 -27.17 5.07
C PRO A 21 35.91 -28.28 5.98
N GLU A 22 35.11 -28.84 6.90
CA GLU A 22 35.60 -29.85 7.85
C GLU A 22 35.86 -31.20 7.16
N ASN A 23 35.06 -31.54 6.14
CA ASN A 23 35.16 -32.80 5.41
C ASN A 23 35.38 -32.63 3.90
N ASN A 24 35.59 -31.39 3.43
CA ASN A 24 35.75 -31.04 2.00
C ASN A 24 34.56 -31.43 1.10
N GLU A 25 33.35 -31.51 1.63
CA GLU A 25 32.17 -31.87 0.86
C GLU A 25 31.36 -30.67 0.39
N ILE A 26 30.83 -30.76 -0.83
CA ILE A 26 29.76 -29.88 -1.29
C ILE A 26 28.44 -30.42 -0.73
N ILE A 27 27.82 -29.65 0.18
CA ILE A 27 26.54 -30.00 0.80
C ILE A 27 25.40 -29.75 -0.19
N HIS A 28 25.45 -28.62 -0.90
CA HIS A 28 24.41 -28.18 -1.82
C HIS A 28 25.02 -27.30 -2.92
N SER A 29 24.43 -27.33 -4.12
CA SER A 29 24.84 -26.51 -5.26
C SER A 29 23.64 -25.76 -5.80
N GLU A 30 23.84 -24.53 -6.26
CA GLU A 30 22.84 -23.88 -7.11
C GLU A 30 22.57 -24.75 -8.34
N THR A 31 21.31 -24.78 -8.78
CA THR A 31 20.89 -25.55 -9.95
C THR A 31 21.22 -24.85 -11.26
N GLU A 32 21.19 -23.52 -11.26
CA GLU A 32 21.44 -22.67 -12.43
C GLU A 32 22.86 -22.11 -12.42
N ASP A 33 23.49 -22.05 -13.58
CA ASP A 33 24.75 -21.32 -13.76
C ASP A 33 24.47 -19.82 -13.96
N ARG A 34 25.25 -18.99 -13.29
CA ARG A 34 25.29 -17.53 -13.45
C ARG A 34 26.09 -17.18 -14.70
N PRO A 35 25.75 -16.06 -15.38
CA PRO A 35 26.48 -15.63 -16.55
C PRO A 35 27.95 -15.33 -16.20
N PRO A 36 28.88 -15.45 -17.17
CA PRO A 36 30.27 -15.06 -16.98
C PRO A 36 30.42 -13.63 -16.49
N LEU A 37 31.41 -13.40 -15.64
CA LEU A 37 31.77 -12.06 -15.21
C LEU A 37 32.20 -11.19 -16.39
N THR A 38 31.58 -10.03 -16.54
CA THR A 38 32.03 -8.95 -17.43
C THR A 38 32.98 -7.98 -16.74
N GLU A 39 32.97 -7.95 -15.40
CA GLU A 39 33.75 -7.07 -14.52
C GLU A 39 34.60 -7.90 -13.54
N PRO A 40 35.68 -7.36 -12.94
CA PRO A 40 36.59 -8.13 -12.09
C PRO A 40 35.97 -8.64 -10.77
N THR A 41 34.81 -8.10 -10.38
CA THR A 41 34.07 -8.48 -9.17
C THR A 41 32.60 -8.70 -9.48
N THR A 42 31.97 -9.63 -8.76
CA THR A 42 30.51 -9.79 -8.80
C THR A 42 29.83 -8.58 -8.15
N LEU A 43 28.53 -8.42 -8.42
CA LEU A 43 27.64 -7.65 -7.55
C LEU A 43 27.46 -8.36 -6.19
N ASN A 44 26.73 -7.76 -5.26
CA ASN A 44 26.24 -8.45 -4.08
C ASN A 44 25.15 -9.45 -4.51
N GLU A 45 25.55 -10.70 -4.71
CA GLU A 45 24.67 -11.78 -5.14
C GLU A 45 24.11 -12.56 -3.95
N PHE A 46 22.94 -13.17 -4.15
CA PHE A 46 22.29 -14.00 -3.14
C PHE A 46 22.24 -15.46 -3.59
N TYR A 47 22.69 -16.36 -2.70
CA TYR A 47 22.68 -17.80 -2.93
C TYR A 47 21.27 -18.33 -3.21
N GLY A 48 21.12 -19.09 -4.30
CA GLY A 48 19.84 -19.66 -4.71
C GLY A 48 18.90 -18.65 -5.38
N ARG A 49 19.38 -17.45 -5.76
CA ARG A 49 18.67 -16.53 -6.66
C ARG A 49 19.39 -16.49 -8.01
N SER A 50 18.69 -16.77 -9.11
CA SER A 50 19.30 -16.93 -10.44
C SER A 50 19.71 -15.62 -11.11
N TRP A 51 19.36 -14.48 -10.52
CA TRP A 51 19.66 -13.15 -11.03
C TRP A 51 19.91 -12.16 -9.88
N THR A 52 20.62 -11.08 -10.19
CA THR A 52 20.92 -10.00 -9.23
C THR A 52 20.22 -8.70 -9.63
N ARG A 53 20.26 -8.37 -10.92
CA ARG A 53 19.45 -7.30 -11.53
C ARG A 53 18.59 -7.85 -12.66
N LYS A 54 17.36 -7.38 -12.77
CA LYS A 54 16.36 -7.77 -13.77
C LYS A 54 15.41 -6.61 -14.01
N GLN A 55 15.36 -6.11 -15.25
CA GLN A 55 14.53 -4.97 -15.60
C GLN A 55 13.04 -5.31 -15.52
N VAL A 56 12.25 -4.36 -15.02
CA VAL A 56 10.79 -4.46 -14.93
C VAL A 56 10.18 -3.33 -15.75
N LYS A 57 9.17 -3.65 -16.57
CA LYS A 57 8.38 -2.64 -17.26
C LYS A 57 7.58 -1.83 -16.25
N MET A 58 7.61 -0.51 -16.39
CA MET A 58 6.85 0.43 -15.55
C MET A 58 5.70 1.04 -16.36
N PHE A 59 4.69 1.56 -15.66
CA PHE A 59 3.64 2.36 -16.30
C PHE A 59 4.22 3.65 -16.87
N GLU A 60 3.70 4.08 -18.02
CA GLU A 60 4.03 5.38 -18.58
C GLU A 60 3.34 6.48 -17.77
N HIS A 61 4.07 7.58 -17.50
CA HIS A 61 3.47 8.75 -16.87
C HIS A 61 2.41 9.35 -17.79
N LEU A 62 1.24 9.61 -17.23
CA LEU A 62 0.17 10.31 -17.93
C LEU A 62 0.60 11.76 -18.20
N PRO A 63 0.10 12.39 -19.29
CA PRO A 63 0.51 13.73 -19.71
C PRO A 63 0.01 14.86 -18.78
N TYR A 64 -0.49 14.52 -17.60
CA TYR A 64 -0.81 15.50 -16.56
C TYR A 64 0.48 16.01 -15.94
N GLN A 65 0.51 17.30 -15.60
CA GLN A 65 1.70 17.88 -15.00
C GLN A 65 1.89 17.33 -13.59
N ASP A 66 3.08 16.79 -13.34
CA ASP A 66 3.59 16.65 -11.99
C ASP A 66 3.74 18.05 -11.40
N HIS A 67 2.88 18.39 -10.45
CA HIS A 67 2.87 19.69 -9.79
C HIS A 67 3.51 19.65 -8.40
N PHE A 68 3.98 18.48 -7.95
CA PHE A 68 4.60 18.32 -6.64
C PHE A 68 6.12 18.38 -6.79
N ASN A 69 6.79 19.04 -5.85
CA ASN A 69 8.24 19.16 -5.86
C ASN A 69 8.85 17.90 -5.23
N ARG A 70 8.97 16.83 -6.02
CA ARG A 70 9.45 15.52 -5.56
C ARG A 70 10.98 15.43 -5.58
N THR A 71 11.54 14.71 -4.62
CA THR A 71 12.93 14.26 -4.66
C THR A 71 13.09 12.94 -5.39
N ASP A 72 14.17 12.81 -6.15
CA ASP A 72 14.61 11.51 -6.65
C ASP A 72 15.23 10.68 -5.51
N SER A 73 14.47 9.72 -4.97
CA SER A 73 15.01 8.74 -4.02
C SER A 73 15.40 7.43 -4.71
N ASN A 74 16.46 6.81 -4.18
CA ASN A 74 16.92 5.48 -4.59
C ASN A 74 16.41 4.35 -3.66
N LEU A 75 15.40 4.63 -2.83
CA LEU A 75 14.81 3.67 -1.90
C LEU A 75 14.13 2.49 -2.62
N HIS A 76 13.47 2.77 -3.75
CA HIS A 76 12.69 1.80 -4.51
C HIS A 76 13.38 1.47 -5.86
N PRO A 77 14.45 0.65 -5.87
CA PRO A 77 15.05 0.24 -7.13
C PRO A 77 14.06 -0.59 -7.95
N SER A 78 13.95 -0.28 -9.24
CA SER A 78 13.03 -0.96 -10.16
C SER A 78 13.61 -2.26 -10.76
N ASP A 79 14.93 -2.46 -10.66
CA ASP A 79 15.65 -3.53 -11.35
C ASP A 79 16.26 -4.58 -10.40
N GLU A 80 15.95 -4.53 -9.11
CA GLU A 80 16.48 -5.50 -8.13
C GLU A 80 15.55 -5.69 -6.94
N ILE A 81 15.75 -6.78 -6.20
CA ILE A 81 15.10 -7.03 -4.90
C ILE A 81 16.19 -7.03 -3.83
N PRO A 82 16.36 -5.90 -3.11
CA PRO A 82 17.30 -5.79 -2.00
C PRO A 82 17.07 -6.84 -0.90
N THR A 83 18.04 -6.98 -0.01
CA THR A 83 17.93 -7.85 1.16
C THR A 83 18.16 -7.07 2.45
N ILE A 84 17.29 -7.29 3.43
CA ILE A 84 17.41 -6.79 4.80
C ILE A 84 17.79 -7.96 5.72
N HIS A 85 18.88 -7.80 6.46
CA HIS A 85 19.20 -8.65 7.61
C HIS A 85 18.97 -7.87 8.90
N VAL A 86 18.19 -8.46 9.80
CA VAL A 86 17.95 -7.98 11.16
C VAL A 86 18.64 -8.93 12.12
N ILE A 87 19.41 -8.38 13.07
CA ILE A 87 20.05 -9.13 14.15
C ILE A 87 19.62 -8.54 15.48
N SER A 88 19.13 -9.40 16.38
CA SER A 88 18.79 -9.09 17.76
C SER A 88 19.00 -10.30 18.67
N GLU A 89 18.88 -10.13 19.97
CA GLU A 89 18.88 -11.22 20.94
C GLU A 89 17.70 -12.18 20.68
N GLU A 90 17.93 -13.49 20.82
CA GLU A 90 16.91 -14.52 20.55
C GLU A 90 15.64 -14.31 21.38
N ASP A 91 15.78 -13.93 22.66
CA ASP A 91 14.63 -13.66 23.54
C ASP A 91 13.77 -12.48 23.04
N ASN A 92 14.39 -11.46 22.46
CA ASN A 92 13.67 -10.32 21.87
C ASN A 92 12.85 -10.77 20.66
N ILE A 93 13.43 -11.60 19.78
CA ILE A 93 12.74 -12.16 18.62
C ILE A 93 11.63 -13.10 19.07
N TYR A 94 11.89 -14.00 20.02
CA TYR A 94 10.91 -14.92 20.56
C TYR A 94 9.71 -14.17 21.17
N ASN A 95 9.96 -13.17 22.03
CA ASN A 95 8.90 -12.40 22.66
C ASN A 95 8.09 -11.59 21.65
N LEU A 96 8.76 -10.95 20.67
CA LEU A 96 8.08 -10.19 19.64
C LEU A 96 7.06 -11.05 18.87
N HIS A 97 7.45 -12.26 18.46
CA HIS A 97 6.58 -13.15 17.67
C HIS A 97 5.60 -13.96 18.54
N GLY A 98 5.98 -14.33 19.76
CA GLY A 98 5.13 -15.05 20.70
C GLY A 98 3.97 -14.23 21.24
N TYR A 99 4.18 -12.91 21.40
CA TYR A 99 3.15 -11.95 21.84
C TYR A 99 2.73 -11.01 20.70
N TYR A 100 2.56 -11.55 19.49
CA TYR A 100 2.34 -10.79 18.25
C TYR A 100 1.12 -9.83 18.26
N LEU A 101 0.20 -9.93 19.22
CA LEU A 101 -0.92 -9.01 19.40
C LEU A 101 -0.58 -7.77 20.25
N GLN A 102 0.49 -7.84 21.04
CA GLN A 102 0.93 -6.73 21.90
C GLN A 102 1.78 -5.74 21.12
N ASP A 103 1.74 -4.47 21.55
CA ASP A 103 2.62 -3.43 21.01
C ASP A 103 4.01 -3.51 21.63
N ILE A 104 4.81 -4.44 21.11
CA ILE A 104 6.21 -4.65 21.49
C ILE A 104 7.10 -4.04 20.40
N ASP A 105 8.05 -3.21 20.81
CA ASP A 105 9.17 -2.80 19.95
C ASP A 105 10.50 -3.20 20.56
N ILE A 106 11.43 -3.60 19.70
CA ILE A 106 12.78 -4.02 20.07
C ILE A 106 13.81 -3.20 19.31
N ARG A 107 15.05 -3.19 19.80
CA ARG A 107 16.18 -2.57 19.11
C ARG A 107 17.00 -3.62 18.39
N VAL A 108 17.30 -3.34 17.13
CA VAL A 108 18.00 -4.27 16.26
C VAL A 108 19.14 -3.58 15.51
N ASN A 109 20.13 -4.39 15.15
CA ASN A 109 21.08 -4.01 14.11
C ASN A 109 20.53 -4.48 12.76
N MET A 110 20.58 -3.60 11.77
CA MET A 110 20.05 -3.89 10.44
C MET A 110 21.14 -3.73 9.39
N THR A 111 21.24 -4.66 8.45
CA THR A 111 22.03 -4.51 7.23
C THR A 111 21.08 -4.45 6.04
N TYR A 112 21.18 -3.41 5.21
CA TYR A 112 20.47 -3.31 3.93
C TYR A 112 21.47 -3.53 2.79
N ILE A 113 21.21 -4.54 1.96
CA ILE A 113 22.10 -5.02 0.91
C ILE A 113 21.41 -4.81 -0.44
N ARG A 114 21.98 -3.92 -1.25
CA ARG A 114 21.66 -3.75 -2.68
C ARG A 114 22.75 -4.42 -3.52
N ALA A 115 22.50 -4.61 -4.80
CA ALA A 115 23.45 -5.20 -5.74
C ALA A 115 24.82 -4.50 -5.73
N ASP A 116 24.86 -3.19 -5.52
CA ASP A 116 26.10 -2.39 -5.59
C ASP A 116 26.58 -1.83 -4.25
N ARG A 117 25.78 -1.91 -3.18
CA ARG A 117 26.11 -1.28 -1.89
C ARG A 117 25.51 -1.99 -0.69
N ILE A 118 26.14 -1.76 0.47
CA ILE A 118 25.70 -2.26 1.77
C ILE A 118 25.61 -1.08 2.73
N LYS A 119 24.47 -0.91 3.38
CA LYS A 119 24.26 0.06 4.47
C LYS A 119 24.05 -0.67 5.79
N LEU A 120 24.67 -0.16 6.84
CA LEU A 120 24.63 -0.72 8.20
C LEU A 120 23.93 0.27 9.11
N PHE A 121 23.02 -0.23 9.91
CA PHE A 121 22.24 0.56 10.86
C PHE A 121 22.27 -0.09 12.22
N THR A 122 22.27 0.75 13.26
CA THR A 122 22.26 0.31 14.65
C THR A 122 21.10 0.95 15.38
N ASN A 123 20.58 0.27 16.40
CA ASN A 123 19.49 0.77 17.24
C ASN A 123 18.20 1.10 16.46
N VAL A 124 17.98 0.42 15.32
CA VAL A 124 16.74 0.53 14.56
C VAL A 124 15.61 -0.03 15.41
N ARG A 125 14.52 0.72 15.54
CA ARG A 125 13.32 0.22 16.21
C ARG A 125 12.60 -0.72 15.26
N PHE A 126 12.40 -1.95 15.69
CA PHE A 126 11.76 -3.02 14.93
C PHE A 126 10.53 -3.50 15.69
N LYS A 127 9.37 -3.50 15.03
CA LYS A 127 8.11 -3.97 15.64
C LYS A 127 7.22 -4.64 14.61
N ILE A 128 6.32 -5.51 15.07
CA ILE A 128 5.26 -6.04 14.22
C ILE A 128 4.30 -4.91 13.81
N GLY A 129 3.99 -4.87 12.52
CA GLY A 129 3.10 -3.89 11.91
C GLY A 129 1.63 -4.30 11.91
N GLY A 130 0.79 -3.32 11.59
CA GLY A 130 -0.66 -3.51 11.41
C GLY A 130 -1.45 -3.75 12.69
N ARG A 131 -2.75 -4.04 12.49
CA ARG A 131 -3.73 -4.35 13.55
C ARG A 131 -4.34 -5.73 13.32
N SER A 132 -5.23 -5.87 12.34
CA SER A 132 -5.81 -7.16 11.93
C SER A 132 -4.77 -8.04 11.27
N SER A 133 -3.84 -7.46 10.51
CA SER A 133 -2.81 -8.22 9.80
C SER A 133 -1.84 -8.97 10.72
N ARG A 134 -1.82 -8.64 12.03
CA ARG A 134 -1.16 -9.45 13.07
C ARG A 134 -1.78 -10.84 13.23
N LEU A 135 -3.01 -11.05 12.74
CA LEU A 135 -3.71 -12.33 12.75
C LEU A 135 -3.33 -13.24 11.57
N PHE A 136 -2.51 -12.79 10.62
CA PHE A 136 -1.90 -13.68 9.63
C PHE A 136 -0.70 -14.43 10.21
N THR A 137 -0.37 -15.58 9.63
CA THR A 137 0.86 -16.33 9.97
C THR A 137 2.13 -15.63 9.48
N LYS A 138 2.06 -14.93 8.35
CA LYS A 138 3.13 -14.07 7.85
C LYS A 138 2.90 -12.64 8.34
N LEU A 139 3.71 -12.21 9.28
CA LEU A 139 3.60 -10.90 9.94
C LEU A 139 4.35 -9.83 9.16
N GLY A 140 3.79 -8.62 9.09
CA GLY A 140 4.48 -7.43 8.59
C GLY A 140 5.28 -6.73 9.69
N TYR A 141 6.23 -5.86 9.32
CA TYR A 141 7.11 -5.17 10.27
C TYR A 141 7.21 -3.67 9.97
N ASN A 142 7.37 -2.86 11.02
CA ASN A 142 7.71 -1.45 10.88
C ASN A 142 9.18 -1.24 11.30
N LEU A 143 9.88 -0.43 10.52
CA LEU A 143 11.25 0.01 10.77
C LEU A 143 11.21 1.51 11.12
N CYS A 144 11.85 1.90 12.21
CA CYS A 144 12.00 3.31 12.56
C CYS A 144 13.46 3.57 12.96
N PHE A 145 14.17 4.29 12.08
CA PHE A 145 15.57 4.65 12.24
C PHE A 145 15.73 5.75 13.32
N PRO A 146 16.86 5.77 14.05
CA PRO A 146 17.17 6.89 14.95
C PRO A 146 17.30 8.21 14.17
N LYS A 147 17.38 9.35 14.86
CA LYS A 147 17.31 10.68 14.21
C LYS A 147 18.49 11.00 13.30
N ASP A 148 19.62 10.34 13.52
CA ASP A 148 20.90 10.50 12.82
C ASP A 148 21.11 9.46 11.71
N GLN A 149 20.12 8.60 11.44
CA GLN A 149 20.16 7.58 10.41
C GLN A 149 18.87 7.59 9.60
N ASP A 150 18.98 7.36 8.30
CA ASP A 150 17.87 7.19 7.38
C ASP A 150 18.26 6.17 6.30
N LEU A 151 17.25 5.61 5.62
CA LEU A 151 17.48 4.83 4.41
C LEU A 151 16.99 5.62 3.20
N GLU A 152 17.95 6.17 2.45
CA GLU A 152 17.69 6.90 1.19
C GLU A 152 16.73 8.09 1.37
N GLY A 153 16.84 8.81 2.50
CA GLY A 153 16.03 9.98 2.83
C GLY A 153 14.83 9.70 3.74
N TYR A 154 14.58 8.44 4.13
CA TYR A 154 13.40 8.07 4.91
C TYR A 154 13.72 7.42 6.25
N ARG A 155 13.00 7.84 7.30
CA ARG A 155 13.22 7.35 8.68
C ARG A 155 12.22 6.31 9.15
N LYS A 156 11.05 6.21 8.51
CA LYS A 156 10.01 5.25 8.88
C LYS A 156 9.57 4.48 7.65
N LEU A 157 9.78 3.16 7.69
CA LEU A 157 9.44 2.25 6.58
C LEU A 157 8.55 1.13 7.08
N LYS A 158 7.75 0.55 6.19
CA LYS A 158 6.97 -0.66 6.48
C LYS A 158 7.35 -1.78 5.52
N LEU A 159 7.44 -2.98 6.08
CA LEU A 159 7.57 -4.24 5.37
C LEU A 159 6.20 -4.92 5.39
N ARG A 160 5.43 -4.78 4.32
CA ARG A 160 4.11 -5.40 4.15
C ARG A 160 4.28 -6.87 3.76
N ALA A 161 3.55 -7.75 4.42
CA ALA A 161 3.69 -9.19 4.25
C ALA A 161 3.05 -9.73 2.96
N ALA A 162 2.14 -8.97 2.34
CA ALA A 162 1.25 -9.42 1.27
C ALA A 162 0.48 -10.72 1.64
N ALA A 163 0.17 -10.91 2.92
CA ALA A 163 -0.30 -12.20 3.44
C ALA A 163 -1.65 -12.66 2.87
N SER A 164 -2.54 -11.74 2.51
CA SER A 164 -3.83 -12.02 1.88
C SER A 164 -3.82 -11.93 0.35
N ASP A 165 -2.70 -11.48 -0.23
CA ASP A 165 -2.54 -11.28 -1.66
C ASP A 165 -1.62 -12.36 -2.27
N PRO A 166 -2.17 -13.46 -2.80
CA PRO A 166 -1.34 -14.50 -3.41
C PRO A 166 -0.69 -14.07 -4.73
N SER A 167 -1.02 -12.90 -5.30
CA SER A 167 -0.27 -12.35 -6.44
C SER A 167 0.91 -11.47 -5.99
N TYR A 168 1.02 -11.07 -4.72
CA TYR A 168 2.06 -10.14 -4.23
C TYR A 168 2.12 -8.77 -4.92
N MET A 169 1.23 -8.49 -5.88
CA MET A 169 1.38 -7.39 -6.83
C MET A 169 0.32 -6.30 -6.65
N ARG A 170 -0.80 -6.57 -5.96
CA ARG A 170 -1.96 -5.65 -5.94
C ARG A 170 -1.61 -4.28 -5.38
N GLU A 171 -1.00 -4.26 -4.20
CA GLU A 171 -0.59 -3.02 -3.53
C GLU A 171 0.43 -2.24 -4.38
N LYS A 172 1.44 -2.95 -4.92
CA LYS A 172 2.44 -2.33 -5.79
C LYS A 172 1.81 -1.73 -7.04
N LEU A 173 0.97 -2.49 -7.75
CA LEU A 173 0.34 -2.02 -8.98
C LEU A 173 -0.57 -0.82 -8.72
N ALA A 174 -1.29 -0.80 -7.60
CA ALA A 174 -2.12 0.32 -7.22
C ALA A 174 -1.30 1.60 -6.98
N TYR A 175 -0.18 1.50 -6.26
CA TYR A 175 0.73 2.62 -6.06
C TYR A 175 1.44 3.05 -7.35
N ASP A 176 1.93 2.11 -8.16
CA ASP A 176 2.59 2.42 -9.43
C ASP A 176 1.63 3.14 -10.40
N MET A 177 0.35 2.77 -10.43
CA MET A 177 -0.67 3.45 -11.24
C MET A 177 -0.98 4.87 -10.72
N LEU A 178 -1.05 5.07 -9.40
CA LEU A 178 -1.18 6.40 -8.79
C LEU A 178 0.00 7.30 -9.15
N TYR A 179 1.22 6.77 -9.03
CA TYR A 179 2.45 7.48 -9.38
C TYR A 179 2.50 7.83 -10.87
N ALA A 180 2.11 6.91 -11.75
CA ALA A 180 1.98 7.17 -13.18
C ALA A 180 0.95 8.27 -13.50
N ALA A 181 -0.11 8.40 -12.68
CA ALA A 181 -1.08 9.48 -12.78
C ALA A 181 -0.63 10.80 -12.09
N GLY A 182 0.59 10.85 -11.55
CA GLY A 182 1.15 12.03 -10.88
C GLY A 182 0.61 12.27 -9.46
N MET A 183 -0.14 11.32 -8.89
CA MET A 183 -0.73 11.48 -7.56
C MET A 183 0.32 11.25 -6.46
N PRO A 184 0.27 12.02 -5.35
CA PRO A 184 1.16 11.80 -4.23
C PRO A 184 0.76 10.52 -3.51
N ALA A 185 1.70 9.58 -3.44
CA ALA A 185 1.55 8.31 -2.75
C ALA A 185 2.92 7.72 -2.42
N THR A 186 2.97 6.76 -1.50
CA THR A 186 4.17 5.94 -1.29
C THR A 186 4.52 5.17 -2.56
N GLN A 187 5.81 4.96 -2.78
CA GLN A 187 6.28 4.00 -3.77
C GLN A 187 6.35 2.60 -3.16
N ALA A 188 6.31 1.58 -4.02
CA ALA A 188 6.35 0.19 -3.59
C ALA A 188 7.44 -0.58 -4.34
N SER A 189 8.35 -1.19 -3.58
CA SER A 189 9.37 -2.12 -4.09
C SER A 189 9.34 -3.40 -3.25
N TYR A 190 10.24 -4.35 -3.53
CA TYR A 190 10.30 -5.60 -2.78
C TYR A 190 11.62 -5.76 -2.05
N VAL A 191 11.59 -6.50 -0.95
CA VAL A 191 12.79 -6.82 -0.19
C VAL A 191 12.70 -8.25 0.38
N ARG A 192 13.82 -8.96 0.40
CA ARG A 192 13.95 -10.19 1.21
C ARG A 192 14.29 -9.82 2.64
N LEU A 193 13.63 -10.45 3.60
CA LEU A 193 13.92 -10.26 5.02
C LEU A 193 14.52 -11.52 5.65
N PHE A 194 15.59 -11.32 6.40
CA PHE A 194 16.19 -12.31 7.30
C PHE A 194 16.22 -11.75 8.72
N ILE A 195 15.84 -12.56 9.71
CA ILE A 195 15.97 -12.25 11.14
C ILE A 195 16.84 -13.33 11.76
N ASN A 196 17.95 -12.98 12.41
CA ASN A 196 18.90 -13.92 13.02
C ASN A 196 19.30 -15.07 12.07
N ASN A 197 19.64 -14.72 10.83
CA ASN A 197 19.99 -15.63 9.73
C ASN A 197 18.87 -16.58 9.27
N ARG A 198 17.67 -16.52 9.86
CA ARG A 198 16.48 -17.22 9.36
C ARG A 198 15.82 -16.41 8.25
N ALA A 199 15.56 -17.05 7.12
CA ALA A 199 14.73 -16.51 6.06
C ALA A 199 13.29 -16.30 6.56
N ILE A 200 12.78 -15.07 6.42
CA ILE A 200 11.41 -14.72 6.82
C ILE A 200 10.50 -14.66 5.61
N GLY A 201 10.99 -14.09 4.50
CA GLY A 201 10.22 -14.03 3.27
C GLY A 201 10.48 -12.79 2.41
N LEU A 202 9.67 -12.68 1.36
CA LEU A 202 9.54 -11.54 0.47
C LEU A 202 8.50 -10.57 1.03
N PHE A 203 8.84 -9.29 1.08
CA PHE A 203 7.98 -8.23 1.60
C PHE A 203 7.86 -7.09 0.59
N VAL A 204 6.72 -6.42 0.56
CA VAL A 204 6.59 -5.13 -0.12
C VAL A 204 7.13 -4.06 0.83
N LEU A 205 8.14 -3.32 0.38
CA LEU A 205 8.71 -2.17 1.07
C LEU A 205 7.94 -0.93 0.63
N VAL A 206 7.40 -0.20 1.62
CA VAL A 206 6.71 1.09 1.42
C VAL A 206 7.20 2.10 2.45
N GLU A 207 7.18 3.37 2.09
CA GLU A 207 7.41 4.46 3.03
C GLU A 207 6.22 4.61 3.98
N LYS A 208 6.46 5.16 5.18
CA LYS A 208 5.38 5.64 6.03
C LYS A 208 5.26 7.14 5.82
N TYR A 209 4.04 7.65 5.66
CA TYR A 209 3.79 9.09 5.67
C TYR A 209 4.15 9.69 7.03
N ASP A 210 5.19 10.51 7.00
CA ASP A 210 5.70 11.29 8.11
C ASP A 210 6.36 12.57 7.59
N ASP A 211 6.96 13.33 8.50
CA ASP A 211 7.78 14.50 8.21
C ASP A 211 8.74 14.31 7.02
N THR A 212 9.56 13.26 7.03
CA THR A 212 10.54 13.00 5.97
C THR A 212 9.89 12.66 4.62
N TRP A 213 8.76 11.93 4.63
CA TRP A 213 8.04 11.67 3.38
C TRP A 213 7.40 12.94 2.81
N LEU A 214 6.81 13.80 3.64
CA LEU A 214 6.22 15.06 3.18
C LEU A 214 7.26 16.01 2.59
N GLU A 215 8.45 16.09 3.20
CA GLU A 215 9.61 16.82 2.66
C GLU A 215 9.98 16.33 1.25
N ASN A 216 10.14 15.01 1.11
CA ASN A 216 10.58 14.38 -0.13
C ASN A 216 9.52 14.46 -1.24
N GLU A 217 8.23 14.35 -0.90
CA GLU A 217 7.15 14.33 -1.88
C GLU A 217 6.70 15.74 -2.31
N PHE A 218 6.67 16.71 -1.39
CA PHE A 218 6.08 18.03 -1.64
C PHE A 218 7.08 19.18 -1.68
N HIS A 219 8.25 19.05 -1.05
CA HIS A 219 9.15 20.19 -0.77
C HIS A 219 10.59 19.98 -1.27
N GLY A 220 10.80 19.02 -2.18
CA GLY A 220 12.10 18.77 -2.80
C GLY A 220 13.16 18.30 -1.81
N GLY A 221 12.75 17.70 -0.70
CA GLY A 221 13.65 17.22 0.36
C GLY A 221 14.28 18.34 1.17
N ILE A 222 13.75 19.55 1.07
CA ILE A 222 14.27 20.74 1.72
C ILE A 222 13.18 21.35 2.59
N GLY A 223 13.33 21.23 3.91
CA GLY A 223 12.79 22.21 4.84
C GLY A 223 11.92 21.65 5.97
N ASN A 224 12.06 22.29 7.15
CA ASN A 224 11.36 21.95 8.39
C ASN A 224 9.82 22.21 8.37
N LYS A 225 9.21 22.48 7.21
CA LYS A 225 7.81 22.90 7.05
C LYS A 225 6.95 21.73 6.56
N HIS A 226 6.48 20.89 7.48
CA HIS A 226 5.78 19.65 7.10
C HIS A 226 4.26 19.76 7.11
N GLY A 227 3.68 20.97 7.16
CA GLY A 227 2.22 21.19 7.21
C GLY A 227 1.53 20.39 8.31
N VAL A 228 0.21 20.17 8.17
CA VAL A 228 -0.53 19.27 9.07
C VAL A 228 -0.99 18.04 8.29
N LEU A 229 -0.74 16.86 8.82
CA LEU A 229 -1.13 15.60 8.22
C LEU A 229 -2.19 14.93 9.09
N TYR A 230 -3.41 14.80 8.57
CA TYR A 230 -4.53 14.11 9.22
C TYR A 230 -4.70 12.72 8.60
N GLU A 231 -4.73 11.68 9.42
CA GLU A 231 -5.13 10.33 9.00
C GLU A 231 -6.63 10.13 9.28
N GLY A 232 -7.36 9.69 8.26
CA GLY A 232 -8.68 9.12 8.42
C GLY A 232 -8.57 7.60 8.53
N LYS A 233 -8.85 7.07 9.73
CA LYS A 233 -8.94 5.63 9.97
C LYS A 233 -10.40 5.24 10.18
N GLY A 234 -10.71 3.96 10.04
CA GLY A 234 -12.04 3.38 10.28
C GLY A 234 -12.24 3.04 11.75
N ALA A 235 -11.16 2.84 12.51
CA ALA A 235 -11.22 2.57 13.94
C ALA A 235 -11.59 3.83 14.76
N ALA A 236 -12.87 3.98 15.08
CA ALA A 236 -13.34 5.08 15.90
C ALA A 236 -13.17 4.78 17.40
N LYS A 237 -12.70 5.77 18.19
CA LYS A 237 -12.71 5.66 19.66
C LYS A 237 -14.14 5.60 20.19
N ASN A 238 -15.04 6.36 19.56
CA ASN A 238 -16.48 6.30 19.76
C ASN A 238 -17.15 5.63 18.55
N ARG A 239 -17.87 4.53 18.78
CA ARG A 239 -18.37 3.58 17.76
C ARG A 239 -19.34 4.14 16.72
N GLU A 240 -19.76 5.40 16.85
CA GLU A 240 -20.71 6.06 15.94
C GLU A 240 -20.08 7.23 15.16
N ARG A 241 -18.76 7.47 15.30
CA ARG A 241 -18.08 8.65 14.73
C ARG A 241 -16.98 8.26 13.75
N TYR A 242 -17.29 8.30 12.47
CA TYR A 242 -16.40 7.90 11.38
C TYR A 242 -15.54 9.05 10.84
N ALA A 243 -14.49 8.71 10.10
CA ALA A 243 -13.68 9.67 9.35
C ALA A 243 -14.21 9.84 7.92
N ASP A 244 -15.48 10.26 7.77
CA ASP A 244 -16.15 10.38 6.48
C ASP A 244 -16.21 11.81 5.92
N LEU A 245 -15.71 12.81 6.65
CA LEU A 245 -15.79 14.25 6.38
C LEU A 245 -17.18 14.87 6.55
N SER A 246 -18.09 14.22 7.27
CA SER A 246 -19.37 14.81 7.69
C SER A 246 -19.16 15.92 8.71
N TYR A 247 -19.94 17.00 8.60
CA TYR A 247 -19.92 18.09 9.57
C TYR A 247 -20.84 17.83 10.76
N HIS A 248 -20.30 17.94 11.97
CA HIS A 248 -21.01 17.64 13.23
C HIS A 248 -20.97 18.82 14.22
N GLY A 249 -20.74 20.04 13.73
CA GLY A 249 -20.58 21.23 14.55
C GLY A 249 -19.11 21.63 14.73
N ASP A 250 -18.88 22.76 15.39
CA ASP A 250 -17.54 23.35 15.55
C ASP A 250 -16.74 22.76 16.74
N ASP A 251 -17.30 21.77 17.46
CA ASP A 251 -16.64 21.15 18.61
C ASP A 251 -15.52 20.19 18.18
N LEU A 252 -14.27 20.60 18.36
CA LEU A 252 -13.09 19.80 18.04
C LEU A 252 -13.04 18.47 18.81
N ALA A 253 -13.64 18.39 20.01
CA ALA A 253 -13.65 17.15 20.80
C ALA A 253 -14.44 16.04 20.09
N TYR A 254 -15.50 16.39 19.34
CA TYR A 254 -16.25 15.43 18.53
C TYR A 254 -15.31 14.67 17.57
N TYR A 255 -14.47 15.42 16.87
CA TYR A 255 -13.53 14.91 15.87
C TYR A 255 -12.30 14.23 16.49
N ALA A 256 -11.81 14.72 17.64
CA ALA A 256 -10.70 14.09 18.35
C ALA A 256 -11.08 12.71 18.96
N GLU A 257 -12.37 12.53 19.25
CA GLU A 257 -12.99 11.27 19.68
C GLU A 257 -13.53 10.43 18.51
N SER A 258 -13.53 10.96 17.29
CA SER A 258 -13.87 10.20 16.09
C SER A 258 -12.65 9.40 15.60
N ALA A 259 -12.69 8.96 14.35
CA ALA A 259 -11.66 8.16 13.73
C ALA A 259 -10.59 9.02 12.99
N TYR A 260 -10.45 10.31 13.35
CA TYR A 260 -9.35 11.15 12.88
C TYR A 260 -8.15 11.14 13.83
N GLU A 261 -6.94 11.22 13.28
CA GLU A 261 -5.71 11.38 14.03
C GLU A 261 -4.74 12.33 13.33
N MET A 262 -4.17 13.30 14.05
CA MET A 262 -3.06 14.10 13.52
C MET A 262 -1.77 13.29 13.62
N LYS A 263 -1.11 13.09 12.48
CA LYS A 263 0.15 12.32 12.38
C LYS A 263 1.37 13.20 12.34
N GLU A 264 1.26 14.34 11.67
CA GLU A 264 2.27 15.39 11.68
C GLU A 264 1.57 16.71 11.98
N VAL A 265 2.29 17.57 12.70
CA VAL A 265 1.82 18.89 13.12
C VAL A 265 2.67 19.95 12.46
N ASP A 266 2.07 21.11 12.23
CA ASP A 266 2.79 22.23 11.64
C ASP A 266 3.71 22.84 12.70
N SER A 267 5.02 22.71 12.47
CA SER A 267 6.07 23.21 13.36
C SER A 267 6.08 24.74 13.48
N GLU A 268 5.43 25.46 12.54
CA GLU A 268 5.33 26.92 12.55
C GLU A 268 4.06 27.43 13.25
N LYS A 269 3.07 26.56 13.50
CA LYS A 269 1.86 26.94 14.25
C LYS A 269 2.10 26.82 15.76
N GLU A 270 1.71 27.87 16.49
CA GLU A 270 1.70 27.87 17.97
C GLU A 270 0.79 26.77 18.53
N VAL A 271 -0.32 26.48 17.83
CA VAL A 271 -1.22 25.37 18.10
C VAL A 271 -1.60 24.69 16.78
N SER A 272 -1.34 23.39 16.67
CA SER A 272 -1.93 22.53 15.65
C SER A 272 -3.09 21.74 16.26
N ASP A 273 -4.29 21.93 15.74
CA ASP A 273 -5.51 21.25 16.16
C ASP A 273 -6.33 20.78 14.94
N LEU A 274 -7.53 20.24 15.17
CA LEU A 274 -8.41 19.75 14.11
C LEU A 274 -9.20 20.86 13.40
N GLY A 275 -8.96 22.14 13.71
CA GLY A 275 -9.75 23.27 13.23
C GLY A 275 -9.79 23.39 11.71
N ASP A 276 -8.68 23.20 11.01
CA ASP A 276 -8.66 23.21 9.54
C ASP A 276 -9.51 22.07 8.95
N LEU A 277 -9.46 20.88 9.57
CA LEU A 277 -10.25 19.71 9.16
C LEU A 277 -11.74 19.94 9.39
N VAL A 278 -12.12 20.50 10.55
CA VAL A 278 -13.51 20.88 10.84
C VAL A 278 -13.99 21.97 9.90
N GLY A 279 -13.12 22.94 9.57
CA GLY A 279 -13.37 23.96 8.57
C GLY A 279 -13.67 23.37 7.20
N LEU A 280 -12.90 22.36 6.77
CA LEU A 280 -13.16 21.64 5.53
C LEU A 280 -14.51 20.90 5.57
N ALA A 281 -14.81 20.16 6.64
CA ALA A 281 -16.08 19.47 6.78
C ALA A 281 -17.28 20.43 6.74
N LYS A 282 -17.17 21.56 7.45
CA LYS A 282 -18.17 22.65 7.45
C LYS A 282 -18.34 23.26 6.07
N PHE A 283 -17.24 23.47 5.36
CA PHE A 283 -17.28 23.95 3.98
C PHE A 283 -18.03 22.97 3.08
N ILE A 284 -17.68 21.67 3.09
CA ILE A 284 -18.38 20.63 2.31
C ILE A 284 -19.88 20.62 2.61
N ASP A 285 -20.26 20.61 3.89
CA ASP A 285 -21.66 20.64 4.32
C ASP A 285 -22.40 21.91 3.85
N SER A 286 -21.73 23.07 3.86
CA SER A 286 -22.30 24.31 3.34
C SER A 286 -22.57 24.22 1.83
N GLN A 287 -21.62 23.67 1.06
CA GLN A 287 -21.76 23.50 -0.38
C GLN A 287 -22.85 22.49 -0.72
N ALA A 288 -22.98 21.41 0.06
CA ALA A 288 -24.01 20.39 -0.11
C ALA A 288 -25.44 20.93 0.08
N LYS A 289 -25.59 22.04 0.82
CA LYS A 289 -26.87 22.71 1.11
C LYS A 289 -27.19 23.86 0.15
N MET A 290 -26.28 24.22 -0.75
CA MET A 290 -26.53 25.27 -1.73
C MET A 290 -27.47 24.73 -2.83
N ASP A 291 -28.57 25.44 -3.07
CA ASP A 291 -29.49 25.15 -4.16
C ASP A 291 -28.88 25.57 -5.51
N GLY A 292 -28.00 24.73 -6.05
CA GLY A 292 -27.72 24.65 -7.50
C GLY A 292 -27.05 25.85 -8.17
N ASP A 293 -26.49 26.83 -7.44
CA ASP A 293 -25.62 27.83 -8.08
C ASP A 293 -24.24 27.22 -8.37
N LEU A 294 -24.13 26.72 -9.60
CA LEU A 294 -22.98 26.01 -10.17
C LEU A 294 -22.10 26.94 -11.01
N SER A 295 -22.13 28.25 -10.73
CA SER A 295 -21.35 29.27 -11.44
C SER A 295 -19.84 29.16 -11.19
N ASN A 296 -19.02 29.85 -12.01
CA ASN A 296 -17.55 29.85 -11.89
C ASN A 296 -17.02 30.25 -10.50
N GLN A 297 -17.78 31.05 -9.74
CA GLN A 297 -17.42 31.45 -8.38
C GLN A 297 -17.40 30.26 -7.40
N SER A 298 -18.19 29.21 -7.68
CA SER A 298 -18.15 27.97 -6.91
C SER A 298 -16.85 27.20 -7.14
N LEU A 299 -16.31 27.17 -8.37
CA LEU A 299 -15.11 26.41 -8.73
C LEU A 299 -13.85 26.95 -8.05
N GLU A 300 -13.64 28.28 -8.11
CA GLU A 300 -12.52 28.92 -7.43
C GLU A 300 -12.57 28.69 -5.91
N THR A 301 -13.78 28.72 -5.33
CA THR A 301 -13.99 28.45 -3.90
C THR A 301 -13.56 27.02 -3.57
N TRP A 302 -13.98 26.01 -4.34
CA TRP A 302 -13.52 24.63 -4.16
C TRP A 302 -12.00 24.48 -4.28
N HIS A 303 -11.41 25.06 -5.32
CA HIS A 303 -9.97 24.99 -5.56
C HIS A 303 -9.15 25.76 -4.51
N SER A 304 -9.75 26.68 -3.74
CA SER A 304 -9.10 27.33 -2.60
C SER A 304 -9.03 26.45 -1.35
N GLN A 305 -9.89 25.43 -1.25
CA GLN A 305 -9.98 24.56 -0.07
C GLN A 305 -9.16 23.29 -0.23
N LEU A 306 -9.20 22.66 -1.42
CA LEU A 306 -8.48 21.42 -1.70
C LEU A 306 -8.01 21.31 -3.15
N ASP A 307 -7.05 20.41 -3.38
CA ASP A 307 -6.76 19.88 -4.71
C ASP A 307 -7.91 18.95 -5.17
N VAL A 308 -8.92 19.57 -5.79
CA VAL A 308 -10.12 18.87 -6.27
C VAL A 308 -9.78 17.80 -7.29
N TYR A 309 -8.86 18.07 -8.22
CA TYR A 309 -8.54 17.13 -9.29
C TYR A 309 -7.71 15.95 -8.78
N GLY A 310 -6.77 16.19 -7.86
CA GLY A 310 -6.10 15.12 -7.14
C GLY A 310 -7.08 14.23 -6.36
N PHE A 311 -8.05 14.84 -5.67
CA PHE A 311 -9.10 14.07 -4.98
C PHE A 311 -9.96 13.24 -5.95
N LEU A 312 -10.49 13.83 -7.01
CA LEU A 312 -11.30 13.12 -8.01
C LEU A 312 -10.52 11.97 -8.67
N THR A 313 -9.23 12.16 -8.92
CA THR A 313 -8.34 11.11 -9.46
C THR A 313 -8.18 9.95 -8.49
N ASN A 314 -7.99 10.23 -7.19
CA ASN A 314 -7.94 9.19 -6.16
C ASN A 314 -9.27 8.44 -6.00
N MET A 315 -10.40 9.13 -6.05
CA MET A 315 -11.72 8.48 -6.01
C MET A 315 -11.98 7.61 -7.24
N ALA A 316 -11.49 8.02 -8.41
CA ALA A 316 -11.53 7.22 -9.63
C ALA A 316 -10.69 5.95 -9.46
N PHE A 317 -9.50 6.05 -8.87
CA PHE A 317 -8.69 4.88 -8.51
C PHE A 317 -9.36 3.98 -7.48
N GLU A 318 -9.94 4.49 -6.39
CA GLU A 318 -10.67 3.64 -5.44
C GLU A 318 -11.80 2.86 -6.11
N PHE A 319 -12.56 3.51 -7.00
CA PHE A 319 -13.61 2.86 -7.79
C PHE A 319 -13.05 1.81 -8.77
N LEU A 320 -12.01 2.14 -9.54
CA LEU A 320 -11.39 1.24 -10.52
C LEU A 320 -10.68 0.05 -9.85
N HIS A 321 -10.01 0.30 -8.73
CA HIS A 321 -9.36 -0.72 -7.92
C HIS A 321 -10.37 -1.57 -7.14
N GLY A 322 -11.60 -1.08 -6.94
CA GLY A 322 -12.57 -1.73 -6.06
C GLY A 322 -12.03 -1.80 -4.64
N SER A 323 -11.43 -0.71 -4.16
CA SER A 323 -10.84 -0.62 -2.82
C SER A 323 -11.93 -0.73 -1.77
N TRP A 324 -12.07 -1.91 -1.17
CA TRP A 324 -13.16 -2.16 -0.23
C TRP A 324 -12.86 -1.71 1.19
N ASP A 325 -11.58 -1.53 1.51
CA ASP A 325 -11.14 -0.97 2.78
C ASP A 325 -10.76 0.53 2.67
N GLY A 326 -11.01 1.13 1.49
CA GLY A 326 -10.75 2.55 1.23
C GLY A 326 -11.84 3.49 1.75
N TYR A 327 -11.71 4.78 1.45
CA TYR A 327 -12.63 5.81 1.92
C TYR A 327 -14.06 5.56 1.43
N LEU A 328 -14.24 5.19 0.16
CA LEU A 328 -15.58 5.01 -0.42
C LEU A 328 -16.37 3.89 0.26
N GLN A 329 -15.71 2.80 0.65
CA GLN A 329 -16.39 1.61 1.19
C GLN A 329 -16.34 1.55 2.72
N ASN A 330 -15.23 1.97 3.36
CA ASN A 330 -15.01 1.78 4.79
C ASN A 330 -14.53 3.03 5.55
N THR A 331 -14.47 4.22 4.93
CA THR A 331 -14.01 5.47 5.56
C THR A 331 -12.61 5.41 6.17
N GLU A 332 -11.74 4.56 5.62
CA GLU A 332 -10.40 4.29 6.14
C GLU A 332 -9.36 4.49 5.03
N ASN A 333 -8.07 4.36 5.38
CA ASN A 333 -6.96 4.24 4.46
C ASN A 333 -6.72 5.48 3.59
N TYR A 334 -6.86 6.67 4.20
CA TYR A 334 -6.50 7.92 3.56
C TYR A 334 -5.88 8.93 4.54
N TYR A 335 -5.19 9.88 3.95
CA TYR A 335 -4.63 11.03 4.61
C TYR A 335 -5.10 12.30 3.92
N LEU A 336 -5.25 13.35 4.72
CA LEU A 336 -5.44 14.72 4.26
C LEU A 336 -4.24 15.53 4.70
N TYR A 337 -3.47 16.01 3.73
CA TYR A 337 -2.34 16.88 3.97
C TYR A 337 -2.75 18.34 3.77
N LYS A 338 -2.66 19.16 4.81
CA LYS A 338 -2.81 20.60 4.71
C LYS A 338 -1.46 21.20 4.31
N ASP A 339 -1.28 21.38 3.01
CA ASP A 339 -0.05 21.89 2.44
C ASP A 339 0.18 23.36 2.87
N PRO A 340 1.29 23.68 3.57
CA PRO A 340 1.57 25.04 4.02
C PRO A 340 1.90 25.99 2.87
N THR A 341 2.32 25.48 1.71
CA THR A 341 2.68 26.30 0.55
C THR A 341 1.44 26.84 -0.15
N THR A 342 0.45 25.98 -0.41
CA THR A 342 -0.80 26.38 -1.08
C THR A 342 -1.95 26.67 -0.12
N SER A 343 -1.82 26.31 1.16
CA SER A 343 -2.91 26.31 2.15
C SER A 343 -4.12 25.46 1.74
N ARG A 344 -3.95 24.49 0.84
CA ARG A 344 -5.00 23.58 0.38
C ARG A 344 -4.85 22.20 0.99
N PHE A 345 -5.95 21.48 1.09
CA PHE A 345 -5.92 20.05 1.39
C PHE A 345 -5.53 19.24 0.16
N VAL A 346 -4.63 18.27 0.33
CA VAL A 346 -4.25 17.27 -0.66
C VAL A 346 -4.65 15.90 -0.14
N TRP A 347 -5.33 15.11 -0.98
CA TRP A 347 -5.70 13.74 -0.67
C TRP A 347 -4.52 12.81 -0.94
N ILE A 348 -4.23 11.92 0.01
CA ILE A 348 -3.15 10.94 -0.11
C ILE A 348 -3.72 9.56 0.26
N PRO A 349 -3.74 8.58 -0.66
CA PRO A 349 -4.22 7.24 -0.38
C PRO A 349 -3.22 6.45 0.47
N TRP A 350 -3.69 5.49 1.25
CA TRP A 350 -2.85 4.64 2.09
C TRP A 350 -3.34 3.18 2.05
N ASP A 351 -2.50 2.24 2.45
CA ASP A 351 -2.85 0.82 2.68
C ASP A 351 -3.62 0.13 1.52
N LEU A 352 -3.07 0.19 0.30
CA LEU A 352 -3.74 -0.28 -0.92
C LEU A 352 -3.65 -1.80 -1.14
N GLU A 353 -3.62 -2.61 -0.08
CA GLU A 353 -3.52 -4.07 -0.18
C GLU A 353 -4.84 -4.77 -0.53
N TYR A 354 -5.96 -4.10 -0.26
CA TYR A 354 -7.32 -4.63 -0.40
C TYR A 354 -8.04 -4.11 -1.63
N VAL A 355 -7.41 -4.39 -2.78
CA VAL A 355 -7.82 -3.95 -4.12
C VAL A 355 -7.88 -5.11 -5.10
N MET A 356 -8.43 -4.84 -6.29
CA MET A 356 -8.43 -5.73 -7.46
C MET A 356 -8.92 -7.14 -7.13
N GLY A 357 -10.11 -7.20 -6.53
CA GLY A 357 -10.87 -8.44 -6.35
C GLY A 357 -10.30 -9.41 -5.31
N SER A 358 -9.68 -8.93 -4.23
CA SER A 358 -9.28 -9.78 -3.10
C SER A 358 -9.88 -9.25 -1.80
N GLY A 359 -10.78 -10.02 -1.19
CA GLY A 359 -11.35 -9.63 0.10
C GLY A 359 -12.66 -10.33 0.47
N PRO A 360 -13.23 -9.96 1.63
CA PRO A 360 -14.45 -10.53 2.21
C PRO A 360 -15.73 -9.85 1.68
N VAL A 361 -15.71 -9.36 0.44
CA VAL A 361 -16.71 -8.42 -0.11
C VAL A 361 -17.20 -8.89 -1.48
N SER A 362 -18.41 -8.49 -1.86
CA SER A 362 -19.01 -8.83 -3.15
C SER A 362 -18.19 -8.31 -4.33
N ILE A 363 -17.43 -9.21 -4.97
CA ILE A 363 -16.67 -8.90 -6.19
C ILE A 363 -17.59 -8.35 -7.31
N PRO A 364 -18.79 -8.92 -7.58
CA PRO A 364 -19.71 -8.35 -8.58
C PRO A 364 -20.09 -6.91 -8.29
N SER A 365 -20.34 -6.54 -7.03
CA SER A 365 -20.67 -5.16 -6.65
C SER A 365 -19.50 -4.21 -6.93
N LEU A 366 -18.27 -4.66 -6.66
CA LEU A 366 -17.08 -3.84 -6.91
C LEU A 366 -16.67 -3.78 -8.39
N LEU A 367 -17.10 -4.75 -9.20
CA LEU A 367 -16.90 -4.76 -10.66
C LEU A 367 -17.84 -3.81 -11.42
N GLU A 368 -18.79 -3.16 -10.75
CA GLU A 368 -19.73 -2.22 -11.36
C GLU A 368 -19.01 -1.20 -12.25
N GLY A 369 -19.56 -0.98 -13.45
CA GLY A 369 -19.03 -0.05 -14.44
C GLY A 369 -19.62 1.36 -14.32
N ASN A 370 -20.86 1.46 -13.84
CA ASN A 370 -21.50 2.73 -13.53
C ASN A 370 -21.06 3.22 -12.15
N TYR A 371 -20.18 4.23 -12.10
CA TYR A 371 -19.66 4.76 -10.83
C TYR A 371 -20.77 5.27 -9.90
N SER A 372 -21.93 5.69 -10.42
CA SER A 372 -23.04 6.17 -9.58
C SER A 372 -23.71 5.06 -8.76
N HIS A 373 -23.51 3.80 -9.16
CA HIS A 373 -23.97 2.61 -8.41
C HIS A 373 -22.91 2.08 -7.43
N PHE A 374 -21.72 2.66 -7.40
CA PHE A 374 -20.71 2.29 -6.41
C PHE A 374 -21.05 2.97 -5.08
N ASP A 375 -21.51 2.20 -4.09
CA ASP A 375 -22.20 2.69 -2.89
C ASP A 375 -21.57 3.95 -2.26
N GLY A 376 -20.24 3.96 -2.09
CA GLY A 376 -19.52 5.09 -1.50
C GLY A 376 -19.75 6.44 -2.19
N ILE A 377 -19.91 6.45 -3.51
CA ILE A 377 -20.06 7.68 -4.30
C ILE A 377 -21.33 8.44 -3.89
N ALA A 378 -22.43 7.74 -3.60
CA ALA A 378 -23.70 8.36 -3.22
C ALA A 378 -23.77 8.78 -1.75
N HIS A 379 -22.85 8.28 -0.92
CA HIS A 379 -22.90 8.41 0.53
C HIS A 379 -21.80 9.30 1.13
N LYS A 380 -20.61 9.36 0.54
CA LYS A 380 -19.50 10.12 1.11
C LYS A 380 -19.63 11.62 0.83
N PRO A 381 -19.65 12.49 1.86
CA PRO A 381 -19.92 13.92 1.73
C PRO A 381 -19.14 14.62 0.62
N LEU A 382 -17.82 14.47 0.58
CA LEU A 382 -16.96 15.23 -0.34
C LEU A 382 -17.22 14.86 -1.81
N ILE A 383 -17.11 13.59 -2.16
CA ILE A 383 -17.32 13.14 -3.56
C ILE A 383 -18.75 13.38 -4.03
N LYS A 384 -19.74 13.09 -3.18
CA LYS A 384 -21.15 13.34 -3.51
C LYS A 384 -21.40 14.82 -3.84
N THR A 385 -20.87 15.71 -3.00
CA THR A 385 -21.05 17.15 -3.16
C THR A 385 -20.34 17.64 -4.42
N LEU A 386 -19.12 17.18 -4.69
CA LEU A 386 -18.39 17.52 -5.90
C LEU A 386 -19.11 17.03 -7.16
N LEU A 387 -19.61 15.78 -7.19
CA LEU A 387 -20.29 15.23 -8.36
C LEU A 387 -21.69 15.82 -8.59
N ASN A 388 -22.25 16.57 -7.65
CA ASN A 388 -23.42 17.41 -7.90
C ASN A 388 -23.10 18.63 -8.78
N VAL A 389 -21.81 19.02 -8.86
CA VAL A 389 -21.34 20.08 -9.75
C VAL A 389 -21.08 19.50 -11.15
N PRO A 390 -21.79 19.95 -12.21
CA PRO A 390 -21.67 19.37 -13.55
C PRO A 390 -20.24 19.39 -14.10
N HIS A 391 -19.50 20.47 -13.84
CA HIS A 391 -18.09 20.57 -14.25
C HIS A 391 -17.24 19.46 -13.63
N PHE A 392 -17.31 19.27 -12.30
CA PHE A 392 -16.54 18.22 -11.63
C PHE A 392 -17.00 16.81 -12.01
N ARG A 393 -18.28 16.60 -12.29
CA ARG A 393 -18.78 15.32 -12.83
C ARG A 393 -18.17 15.01 -14.20
N GLN A 394 -18.17 15.97 -15.12
CA GLN A 394 -17.54 15.82 -16.44
C GLN A 394 -16.03 15.54 -16.31
N VAL A 395 -15.35 16.25 -15.41
CA VAL A 395 -13.93 15.99 -15.11
C VAL A 395 -13.72 14.58 -14.57
N PHE A 396 -14.54 14.12 -13.62
CA PHE A 396 -14.45 12.77 -13.05
C PHE A 396 -14.63 11.68 -14.11
N GLU A 397 -15.61 11.84 -15.01
CA GLU A 397 -15.83 10.92 -16.13
C GLU A 397 -14.64 10.93 -17.11
N GLN A 398 -14.07 12.09 -17.40
CA GLN A 398 -12.89 12.18 -18.25
C GLN A 398 -11.66 11.53 -17.60
N ILE A 399 -11.47 11.69 -16.29
CA ILE A 399 -10.45 10.99 -15.50
C ILE A 399 -10.64 9.49 -15.66
N LEU A 400 -11.84 8.96 -15.42
CA LEU A 400 -12.13 7.52 -15.57
C LEU A 400 -11.80 7.01 -16.97
N ARG A 401 -12.19 7.74 -18.03
CA ARG A 401 -11.84 7.38 -19.42
C ARG A 401 -10.33 7.30 -19.61
N ASN A 402 -9.60 8.27 -19.09
CA ASN A 402 -8.15 8.36 -19.26
C ASN A 402 -7.43 7.27 -18.46
N LEU A 403 -7.80 7.04 -17.19
CA LEU A 403 -7.21 5.98 -16.37
C LEU A 403 -7.46 4.59 -16.96
N VAL A 404 -8.68 4.34 -17.47
CA VAL A 404 -9.01 3.05 -18.10
C VAL A 404 -8.19 2.82 -19.38
N THR A 405 -8.14 3.81 -20.27
CA THR A 405 -7.51 3.66 -21.58
C THR A 405 -5.98 3.72 -21.56
N LEU A 406 -5.42 4.52 -20.66
CA LEU A 406 -3.98 4.79 -20.62
C LEU A 406 -3.24 3.91 -19.59
N LEU A 407 -3.90 3.47 -18.50
CA LEU A 407 -3.28 2.63 -17.48
C LEU A 407 -3.83 1.20 -17.47
N TYR A 408 -5.15 1.01 -17.27
CA TYR A 408 -5.72 -0.33 -17.13
C TYR A 408 -5.53 -1.17 -18.39
N ASP A 409 -5.92 -0.65 -19.55
CA ASP A 409 -5.79 -1.35 -20.83
C ASP A 409 -4.34 -1.61 -21.24
N LYS A 410 -3.39 -0.86 -20.66
CA LYS A 410 -1.95 -0.94 -20.94
C LYS A 410 -1.17 -1.68 -19.86
N SER A 411 -1.85 -2.23 -18.85
CA SER A 411 -1.21 -2.80 -17.67
C SER A 411 -0.58 -4.18 -17.90
N PHE A 412 -1.05 -4.95 -18.88
CA PHE A 412 -0.63 -6.36 -19.02
C PHE A 412 0.88 -6.53 -19.26
N PRO A 413 1.54 -5.74 -20.14
CA PRO A 413 3.00 -5.80 -20.26
C PRO A 413 3.75 -5.51 -18.96
N VAL A 414 3.23 -4.61 -18.10
CA VAL A 414 3.79 -4.32 -16.77
C VAL A 414 3.59 -5.51 -15.85
N ILE A 415 2.39 -6.08 -15.82
CA ILE A 415 2.05 -7.25 -15.00
C ILE A 415 2.89 -8.47 -15.42
N ASP A 416 3.00 -8.77 -16.71
CA ASP A 416 3.80 -9.88 -17.24
C ASP A 416 5.27 -9.77 -16.83
N SER A 417 5.83 -8.56 -16.97
CA SER A 417 7.21 -8.28 -16.60
C SER A 417 7.43 -8.39 -15.10
N LEU A 418 6.46 -7.94 -14.28
CA LEU A 418 6.54 -8.03 -12.83
C LEU A 418 6.32 -9.46 -12.34
N GLU A 419 5.46 -10.25 -12.99
CA GLU A 419 5.26 -11.67 -12.68
C GLU A 419 6.56 -12.44 -12.90
N ASP A 420 7.20 -12.25 -14.05
CA ASP A 420 8.50 -12.84 -14.35
C ASP A 420 9.60 -12.38 -13.37
N PHE A 421 9.57 -11.12 -12.95
CA PHE A 421 10.49 -10.60 -11.93
C PHE A 421 10.31 -11.27 -10.56
N LEU A 422 9.07 -11.53 -10.14
CA LEU A 422 8.76 -12.04 -8.81
C LEU A 422 8.76 -13.56 -8.68
N ARG A 423 8.64 -14.30 -9.78
CA ARG A 423 8.39 -15.75 -9.79
C ARG A 423 9.23 -16.55 -8.79
N GLN A 424 10.56 -16.45 -8.89
CA GLN A 424 11.47 -17.19 -8.01
C GLN A 424 11.35 -16.75 -6.54
N ASP A 425 11.15 -15.46 -6.31
CA ASP A 425 11.05 -14.87 -4.98
C ASP A 425 9.74 -15.21 -4.27
N VAL A 426 8.65 -15.33 -5.02
CA VAL A 426 7.33 -15.78 -4.52
C VAL A 426 7.38 -17.27 -4.18
N GLU A 427 7.94 -18.10 -5.07
CA GLU A 427 8.12 -19.54 -4.79
C GLU A 427 8.99 -19.75 -3.54
N TRP A 428 10.08 -18.99 -3.43
CA TRP A 428 10.93 -19.00 -2.24
C TRP A 428 10.17 -18.56 -1.00
N ASP A 429 9.40 -17.46 -1.04
CA ASP A 429 8.61 -16.99 0.10
C ASP A 429 7.60 -18.02 0.59
N GLN A 430 6.85 -18.63 -0.35
CA GLN A 430 5.79 -19.58 -0.06
C GLN A 430 6.32 -20.88 0.57
N ALA A 431 7.60 -21.20 0.35
CA ALA A 431 8.27 -22.33 0.98
C ALA A 431 8.79 -22.05 2.41
N GLN A 432 8.76 -20.79 2.89
CA GLN A 432 9.31 -20.46 4.20
C GLN A 432 8.39 -20.88 5.35
N ILE A 433 8.99 -21.42 6.41
CA ILE A 433 8.29 -21.70 7.67
C ILE A 433 7.99 -20.36 8.36
N ARG A 434 6.71 -20.10 8.63
CA ARG A 434 6.26 -18.84 9.23
C ARG A 434 6.70 -18.71 10.68
N MET A 435 6.90 -17.47 11.14
CA MET A 435 7.29 -17.18 12.52
C MET A 435 6.15 -17.38 13.52
N ARG A 436 4.90 -17.30 13.04
CA ARG A 436 3.70 -17.50 13.84
C ARG A 436 3.00 -18.79 13.38
N ASP A 437 2.89 -19.73 14.29
CA ASP A 437 2.22 -21.00 14.05
C ASP A 437 0.68 -20.85 13.98
N GLY A 438 0.01 -21.90 13.51
CA GLY A 438 -1.45 -21.99 13.49
C GLY A 438 -2.11 -21.36 12.25
N LEU A 439 -3.44 -21.17 12.33
CA LEU A 439 -4.25 -20.64 11.24
C LEU A 439 -4.30 -19.12 11.25
N SER A 440 -4.20 -18.50 10.08
CA SER A 440 -4.56 -17.10 9.88
C SER A 440 -6.03 -16.91 10.24
N PHE A 441 -6.34 -15.91 11.06
CA PHE A 441 -7.70 -15.58 11.53
C PHE A 441 -8.50 -16.78 12.07
N LEU A 442 -8.19 -17.21 13.31
CA LEU A 442 -8.91 -18.29 13.99
C LEU A 442 -10.43 -17.98 14.12
N PRO A 443 -11.33 -18.81 13.57
CA PRO A 443 -12.77 -18.57 13.62
C PRO A 443 -13.33 -18.99 14.98
N LEU A 444 -13.22 -18.12 15.98
CA LEU A 444 -13.75 -18.37 17.33
C LEU A 444 -15.09 -17.65 17.55
N GLY A 445 -16.13 -18.42 17.88
CA GLY A 445 -17.44 -17.92 18.31
C GLY A 445 -18.45 -17.64 17.18
N PRO A 446 -19.70 -17.28 17.54
CA PRO A 446 -20.82 -17.15 16.61
C PRO A 446 -20.78 -15.90 15.72
N HIS A 447 -19.96 -14.89 16.05
CA HIS A 447 -19.79 -13.63 15.31
C HIS A 447 -18.38 -13.47 14.75
N PHE A 448 -17.74 -14.57 14.36
CA PHE A 448 -16.32 -14.55 14.02
C PHE A 448 -16.04 -13.67 12.80
N VAL A 449 -16.92 -13.66 11.78
CA VAL A 449 -16.75 -12.82 10.59
C VAL A 449 -16.74 -11.35 10.98
N GLU A 450 -17.72 -10.90 11.77
CA GLU A 450 -17.79 -9.53 12.26
C GLU A 450 -16.62 -9.21 13.18
N ASN A 451 -16.19 -10.14 14.05
CA ASN A 451 -15.04 -9.93 14.92
C ASN A 451 -13.72 -9.81 14.14
N VAL A 452 -13.57 -10.57 13.05
CA VAL A 452 -12.42 -10.52 12.14
C VAL A 452 -12.39 -9.21 11.36
N LEU A 453 -13.54 -8.75 10.87
CA LEU A 453 -13.65 -7.55 10.04
C LEU A 453 -13.70 -6.25 10.85
N GLN A 454 -14.41 -6.24 11.98
CA GLN A 454 -14.45 -5.11 12.92
C GLN A 454 -13.21 -5.05 13.81
N ASN A 455 -12.43 -6.15 13.84
CA ASN A 455 -11.07 -6.21 14.32
C ASN A 455 -10.96 -5.71 15.78
N SER A 456 -11.61 -6.47 16.67
CA SER A 456 -11.89 -6.20 18.09
C SER A 456 -10.69 -6.30 19.05
N GLN A 457 -9.47 -6.11 18.55
CA GLN A 457 -8.29 -5.89 19.40
C GLN A 457 -8.35 -4.46 19.97
N GLY A 458 -9.24 -4.22 20.94
CA GLY A 458 -9.48 -2.93 21.59
C GLY A 458 -10.96 -2.50 21.58
N HIS A 459 -11.32 -1.55 22.44
CA HIS A 459 -12.70 -1.06 22.58
C HIS A 459 -13.28 -0.32 21.34
N ALA A 460 -12.51 -0.19 20.25
CA ALA A 460 -12.88 0.47 19.01
C ALA A 460 -13.52 -0.52 18.01
N ASN A 461 -14.66 -0.14 17.41
CA ASN A 461 -15.26 -0.87 16.30
C ASN A 461 -14.93 -0.14 14.99
N MET A 462 -14.50 -0.87 13.96
CA MET A 462 -14.48 -0.36 12.60
C MET A 462 -15.89 -0.40 11.98
N PRO A 463 -16.19 0.50 11.02
CA PRO A 463 -17.29 0.27 10.09
C PRO A 463 -17.07 -1.03 9.32
N LEU A 464 -18.16 -1.56 8.78
CA LEU A 464 -18.10 -2.66 7.83
C LEU A 464 -18.13 -2.06 6.41
N PRO A 465 -17.40 -2.65 5.44
CA PRO A 465 -17.51 -2.25 4.05
C PRO A 465 -18.95 -2.33 3.57
N LEU A 466 -19.40 -1.35 2.79
CA LEU A 466 -20.76 -1.31 2.23
C LEU A 466 -21.07 -2.55 1.36
N SER A 467 -20.04 -3.10 0.73
CA SER A 467 -20.08 -4.30 -0.11
C SER A 467 -19.83 -5.63 0.62
N LEU A 468 -19.84 -5.64 1.96
CA LEU A 468 -19.65 -6.87 2.74
C LEU A 468 -20.66 -7.95 2.33
N ASP A 469 -20.16 -9.15 2.05
CA ASP A 469 -20.95 -10.35 1.82
C ASP A 469 -20.46 -11.48 2.73
N TYR A 470 -21.34 -12.02 3.57
CA TYR A 470 -20.98 -13.04 4.57
C TYR A 470 -20.53 -14.36 3.95
N TRP A 471 -21.05 -14.75 2.78
CA TRP A 471 -20.60 -15.96 2.09
C TRP A 471 -19.21 -15.76 1.51
N VAL A 472 -18.96 -14.60 0.91
CA VAL A 472 -17.63 -14.25 0.41
C VAL A 472 -16.63 -14.12 1.56
N ALA A 473 -17.03 -13.56 2.71
CA ALA A 473 -16.19 -13.47 3.90
C ALA A 473 -15.81 -14.85 4.47
N ALA A 474 -16.75 -15.82 4.45
CA ALA A 474 -16.46 -17.19 4.85
C ALA A 474 -15.42 -17.84 3.90
N ASP A 475 -15.59 -17.69 2.59
CA ASP A 475 -14.61 -18.15 1.59
C ASP A 475 -13.24 -17.47 1.78
N TYR A 476 -13.22 -16.16 2.06
CA TYR A 476 -11.99 -15.41 2.32
C TYR A 476 -11.18 -16.02 3.47
N ILE A 477 -11.82 -16.33 4.60
CA ILE A 477 -11.17 -16.88 5.79
C ILE A 477 -10.63 -18.29 5.53
N ILE A 478 -11.32 -19.09 4.72
CA ILE A 478 -10.83 -20.39 4.25
C ILE A 478 -9.62 -20.19 3.34
N ARG A 479 -9.74 -19.33 2.33
CA ARG A 479 -8.75 -19.08 1.29
C ARG A 479 -7.39 -18.61 1.83
N ILE A 480 -7.37 -17.70 2.81
CA ILE A 480 -6.11 -17.17 3.37
C ILE A 480 -5.29 -18.22 4.15
N ASN A 481 -5.84 -19.43 4.33
CA ASN A 481 -5.17 -20.58 4.92
C ASN A 481 -4.83 -21.67 3.88
N GLN A 482 -5.07 -21.41 2.59
CA GLN A 482 -4.81 -22.34 1.50
C GLN A 482 -3.69 -21.81 0.59
N HIS A 483 -2.99 -22.74 -0.06
CA HIS A 483 -2.01 -22.37 -1.08
C HIS A 483 -2.73 -22.05 -2.39
N ILE A 484 -2.56 -20.82 -2.86
CA ILE A 484 -2.99 -20.38 -4.19
C ILE A 484 -1.74 -20.23 -5.05
N PRO A 485 -1.65 -20.92 -6.21
CA PRO A 485 -0.52 -20.76 -7.11
C PRO A 485 -0.38 -19.31 -7.58
N PHE A 486 0.85 -18.81 -7.61
CA PHE A 486 1.15 -17.42 -7.98
C PHE A 486 0.54 -17.05 -9.34
N GLN A 487 0.75 -17.88 -10.36
CA GLN A 487 0.21 -17.65 -11.70
C GLN A 487 -1.32 -17.62 -11.72
N THR A 488 -2.00 -18.48 -10.95
CA THR A 488 -3.46 -18.47 -10.82
C THR A 488 -3.96 -17.16 -10.20
N ALA A 489 -3.26 -16.62 -9.21
CA ALA A 489 -3.62 -15.34 -8.60
C ALA A 489 -3.41 -14.13 -9.54
N VAL A 490 -2.49 -14.24 -10.51
CA VAL A 490 -2.22 -13.19 -11.52
C VAL A 490 -3.22 -13.29 -12.68
N GLU A 491 -3.37 -14.47 -13.26
CA GLU A 491 -4.17 -14.69 -14.48
C GLU A 491 -5.67 -14.79 -14.21
N GLY A 492 -6.08 -15.51 -13.17
CA GLY A 492 -7.49 -15.79 -12.85
C GLY A 492 -7.82 -17.27 -12.70
N ASN A 493 -9.12 -17.59 -12.67
CA ASN A 493 -9.66 -18.93 -12.40
C ASN A 493 -9.23 -19.48 -11.02
N THR A 494 -9.37 -18.65 -10.00
CA THR A 494 -8.96 -18.92 -8.61
C THR A 494 -9.87 -19.92 -7.89
N THR A 495 -11.07 -20.20 -8.44
CA THR A 495 -12.15 -21.00 -7.83
C THR A 495 -12.75 -20.45 -6.52
N HIS A 496 -12.24 -19.32 -6.04
CA HIS A 496 -12.68 -18.65 -4.82
C HIS A 496 -13.56 -17.45 -5.15
N VAL A 497 -14.70 -17.32 -4.47
CA VAL A 497 -15.59 -16.16 -4.63
C VAL A 497 -15.01 -14.89 -3.99
N SER A 498 -14.01 -15.04 -3.10
CA SER A 498 -13.28 -13.95 -2.41
C SER A 498 -11.96 -13.53 -3.07
N LEU A 499 -11.65 -14.08 -4.26
CA LEU A 499 -10.43 -13.77 -5.00
C LEU A 499 -10.65 -13.86 -6.50
N MET A 500 -10.30 -12.81 -7.22
CA MET A 500 -10.24 -12.78 -8.68
C MET A 500 -8.78 -12.72 -9.14
N GLY A 501 -8.46 -13.15 -10.36
CA GLY A 501 -7.14 -12.87 -10.93
C GLY A 501 -6.90 -11.36 -11.11
N VAL A 502 -5.67 -10.88 -10.98
CA VAL A 502 -5.35 -9.45 -11.24
C VAL A 502 -5.72 -9.05 -12.67
N LYS A 503 -5.32 -9.84 -13.67
CA LYS A 503 -5.63 -9.59 -15.09
C LYS A 503 -7.12 -9.77 -15.39
N GLU A 504 -7.75 -10.77 -14.75
CA GLU A 504 -9.18 -11.00 -14.84
C GLU A 504 -9.97 -9.78 -14.35
N TRP A 505 -9.60 -9.24 -13.17
CA TRP A 505 -10.20 -8.02 -12.61
C TRP A 505 -10.07 -6.84 -13.56
N ILE A 506 -8.85 -6.55 -14.02
CA ILE A 506 -8.58 -5.41 -14.91
C ILE A 506 -9.40 -5.51 -16.18
N THR A 507 -9.49 -6.70 -16.77
CA THR A 507 -10.29 -6.94 -17.98
C THR A 507 -11.76 -6.65 -17.74
N GLN A 508 -12.36 -7.25 -16.71
CA GLN A 508 -13.79 -7.11 -16.44
C GLN A 508 -14.14 -5.68 -16.03
N LYS A 509 -13.35 -5.06 -15.14
CA LYS A 509 -13.57 -3.69 -14.70
C LYS A 509 -13.43 -2.69 -15.85
N SER A 510 -12.39 -2.81 -16.69
CA SER A 510 -12.21 -1.96 -17.88
C SER A 510 -13.42 -2.08 -18.82
N ASN A 511 -13.86 -3.30 -19.12
CA ASN A 511 -15.00 -3.54 -20.00
C ASN A 511 -16.31 -2.95 -19.43
N ASN A 512 -16.56 -3.12 -18.13
CA ASN A 512 -17.76 -2.59 -17.48
C ASN A 512 -17.79 -1.06 -17.50
N VAL A 513 -16.67 -0.41 -17.16
CA VAL A 513 -16.56 1.06 -17.21
C VAL A 513 -16.70 1.57 -18.64
N LYS A 514 -16.10 0.87 -19.61
CA LYS A 514 -16.26 1.22 -21.04
C LYS A 514 -17.69 1.12 -21.51
N LYS A 515 -18.40 0.06 -21.11
CA LYS A 515 -19.81 -0.12 -21.44
C LYS A 515 -20.66 1.04 -20.93
N TYR A 516 -20.35 1.58 -19.76
CA TYR A 516 -21.07 2.72 -19.18
C TYR A 516 -20.67 4.07 -19.78
N LEU A 517 -19.36 4.35 -19.88
CA LEU A 517 -18.89 5.68 -20.31
C LEU A 517 -18.76 5.80 -21.83
N PHE A 518 -18.35 4.76 -22.56
CA PHE A 518 -17.90 4.90 -23.96
C PHE A 518 -18.94 4.50 -24.99
N LEU A 519 -19.99 3.79 -24.59
CA LEU A 519 -21.13 3.59 -25.44
C LEU A 519 -22.01 4.84 -25.30
N GLU A 520 -22.15 5.59 -26.39
CA GLU A 520 -23.15 6.65 -26.48
C GLU A 520 -24.52 6.07 -26.10
N ASP A 521 -25.25 6.80 -25.27
CA ASP A 521 -26.66 6.54 -24.98
C ASP A 521 -27.36 6.33 -26.34
N PRO A 522 -27.95 5.15 -26.63
CA PRO A 522 -28.85 5.06 -27.76
C PRO A 522 -30.11 5.83 -27.35
N GLU A 523 -30.17 7.11 -27.71
CA GLU A 523 -31.37 7.94 -27.67
C GLU A 523 -32.61 7.20 -28.20
#